data_AF-A0A9W6KGI9-F1
#
_entry.id   AF-A0A9W6KGI9-F1
#
_cell.length_a   1.000
_cell.length_b   1.000
_cell.length_c   1.000
_cell.angle_alpha   90.00
_cell.angle_beta   90.00
_cell.angle_gamma   90.00
#
_symmetry.space_group_name_H-M   'P 1'
#
loop_
_entity.id
_entity.type
_entity.pdbx_description
1 polymer ?
#
loop_
_entity_poly.entity_id
_entity_poly.type
_entity_poly.pdbx_seq_one_letter_code
_entity_poly.pdbx_strand_id
1 'polypeptide(L)'
;MLDTHALRWLPWLLIRVAGGSMAPALHDGDLLLVRRYRGQPLRVGDIVVLHRPTGPVQLPPGVTVAAGPVPPQRAGRLVKRIAAFEGDDAMVVLGDSPGYDSRLFGPVPVSTTIGIVRRRL
;
A
#
# COMPACT_ATOMS: atom_id res chain seq x y z
N MET A 1 25.87 -20.41 11.91
CA MET A 1 24.67 -20.09 12.71
C MET A 1 24.48 -18.59 12.61
N LEU A 2 23.57 -18.09 11.76
CA LEU A 2 23.43 -16.63 11.51
C LEU A 2 22.45 -16.02 12.51
N ASP A 3 22.92 -15.00 13.23
CA ASP A 3 22.17 -14.22 14.21
C ASP A 3 20.90 -13.59 13.64
N THR A 4 19.77 -13.86 14.30
CA THR A 4 18.40 -13.54 13.83
C THR A 4 18.03 -12.05 13.99
N HIS A 5 18.93 -11.21 14.51
CA HIS A 5 18.67 -9.79 14.76
C HIS A 5 19.08 -8.84 13.61
N ALA A 6 19.87 -9.30 12.62
CA ALA A 6 20.41 -8.44 11.58
C ALA A 6 19.39 -7.99 10.50
N LEU A 7 18.30 -8.74 10.28
CA LEU A 7 17.36 -8.44 9.19
C LEU A 7 16.49 -7.18 9.41
N ARG A 8 16.35 -6.68 10.65
CA ARG A 8 15.57 -5.45 10.91
C ARG A 8 16.24 -4.18 10.38
N TRP A 9 17.55 -4.19 10.18
CA TRP A 9 18.33 -3.01 9.77
C TRP A 9 18.47 -2.89 8.25
N LEU A 10 18.28 -3.98 7.52
CA LEU A 10 18.43 -3.98 6.07
C LEU A 10 17.43 -3.00 5.44
N PRO A 11 17.89 -2.11 4.54
CA PRO A 11 17.05 -1.10 3.91
C PRO A 11 16.09 -1.71 2.88
N TRP A 12 16.15 -3.02 2.65
CA TRP A 12 15.41 -3.72 1.62
C TRP A 12 14.50 -4.81 2.20
N LEU A 13 13.40 -5.05 1.50
CA LEU A 13 12.42 -6.09 1.74
C LEU A 13 12.16 -6.81 0.42
N LEU A 14 11.97 -8.13 0.48
CA LEU A 14 11.37 -8.89 -0.61
C LEU A 14 9.90 -9.17 -0.26
N ILE A 15 9.01 -8.80 -1.17
CA ILE A 15 7.57 -8.97 -0.98
C ILE A 15 7.00 -9.64 -2.22
N ARG A 16 6.25 -10.73 -2.01
CA ARG A 16 5.47 -11.37 -3.07
C ARG A 16 4.14 -10.65 -3.22
N VAL A 17 3.77 -10.33 -4.46
CA VAL A 17 2.45 -9.79 -4.78
C VAL A 17 1.41 -10.88 -4.60
N ALA A 18 0.30 -10.51 -3.95
CA ALA A 18 -0.87 -11.36 -3.81
C ALA A 18 -2.09 -10.59 -4.33
N GLY A 19 -2.81 -11.19 -5.27
CA GLY A 19 -3.96 -10.61 -5.96
C GLY A 19 -3.59 -9.75 -7.17
N GLY A 20 -4.61 -9.38 -7.95
CA GLY A 20 -4.45 -8.72 -9.25
C GLY A 20 -4.58 -7.20 -9.26
N SER A 21 -4.66 -6.51 -8.10
CA SER A 21 -5.06 -5.10 -8.08
C SER A 21 -4.09 -4.12 -8.74
N MET A 22 -2.87 -4.58 -9.05
CA MET A 22 -1.82 -3.81 -9.69
C MET A 22 -1.58 -4.25 -11.14
N ALA A 23 -2.41 -5.15 -11.68
CA ALA A 23 -2.31 -5.55 -13.08
C ALA A 23 -2.68 -4.36 -14.00
N PRO A 24 -1.98 -4.15 -15.13
CA PRO A 24 -0.95 -5.03 -15.70
C PRO A 24 0.49 -4.76 -15.21
N ALA A 25 0.71 -3.73 -14.36
CA ALA A 25 2.06 -3.38 -13.93
C ALA A 25 2.70 -4.48 -13.08
N LEU A 26 1.92 -5.10 -12.19
CA LEU A 26 2.33 -6.21 -11.34
C LEU A 26 1.27 -7.32 -11.37
N HIS A 27 1.72 -8.57 -11.44
CA HIS A 27 0.88 -9.75 -11.43
C HIS A 27 0.99 -10.51 -10.11
N ASP A 28 -0.02 -11.33 -9.82
CA ASP A 28 0.03 -12.25 -8.70
C ASP A 28 1.28 -13.14 -8.79
N GLY A 29 1.97 -13.31 -7.65
CA GLY A 29 3.21 -14.07 -7.58
C GLY A 29 4.50 -13.30 -7.88
N ASP A 30 4.42 -12.10 -8.48
CA ASP A 30 5.60 -11.24 -8.74
C ASP A 30 6.39 -11.00 -7.44
N LEU A 31 7.72 -11.00 -7.53
CA LEU A 31 8.60 -10.63 -6.42
C LEU A 31 9.05 -9.18 -6.54
N LEU A 32 8.86 -8.42 -5.49
CA LEU A 32 9.19 -7.00 -5.43
C LEU A 32 10.39 -6.77 -4.54
N LEU A 33 11.38 -6.04 -5.06
CA LEU A 33 12.43 -5.45 -4.23
C LEU A 33 11.94 -4.08 -3.73
N VAL A 34 11.68 -4.01 -2.44
CA VAL A 34 11.08 -2.85 -1.77
C VAL A 34 12.11 -2.18 -0.89
N ARG A 35 12.36 -0.88 -1.09
CA ARG A 35 13.17 -0.07 -0.17
C ARG A 35 12.31 0.36 1.00
N ARG A 36 12.71 0.03 2.23
CA ARG A 36 12.00 0.46 3.44
C ARG A 36 11.88 1.99 3.48
N TYR A 37 10.67 2.45 3.78
CA TYR A 37 10.40 3.86 3.97
C TYR A 37 10.96 4.32 5.30
N ARG A 38 11.75 5.39 5.27
CA ARG A 38 12.34 6.05 6.45
C ARG A 38 12.31 7.57 6.29
N GLY A 39 11.26 8.10 5.64
CA GLY A 39 11.12 9.53 5.36
C GLY A 39 11.76 10.01 4.06
N GLN A 40 12.08 9.10 3.12
CA GLN A 40 12.56 9.54 1.80
C GLN A 40 11.40 10.20 1.02
N PRO A 41 11.67 11.14 0.10
CA PRO A 41 10.60 11.74 -0.70
C PRO A 41 9.79 10.68 -1.44
N LEU A 42 8.46 10.74 -1.28
CA LEU A 42 7.48 9.99 -2.06
C LEU A 42 7.01 10.85 -3.22
N ARG A 43 6.65 10.21 -4.33
CA ARG A 43 6.17 10.90 -5.54
C ARG A 43 4.91 10.25 -6.07
N VAL A 44 4.08 11.07 -6.73
CA VAL A 44 2.99 10.55 -7.56
C VAL A 44 3.58 9.57 -8.58
N GLY A 45 2.92 8.43 -8.75
CA GLY A 45 3.35 7.32 -9.59
C GLY A 45 4.20 6.27 -8.87
N ASP A 46 4.74 6.54 -7.68
CA ASP A 46 5.47 5.53 -6.90
C ASP A 46 4.54 4.37 -6.54
N ILE A 47 5.02 3.14 -6.70
CA ILE A 47 4.35 1.96 -6.16
C ILE A 47 4.87 1.73 -4.75
N VAL A 48 3.96 1.72 -3.77
CA VAL A 48 4.26 1.61 -2.35
C VAL A 48 3.62 0.39 -1.73
N VAL A 49 4.27 -0.12 -0.70
CA VAL A 49 3.71 -1.12 0.20
C VAL A 49 3.27 -0.42 1.46
N LEU A 50 2.02 -0.63 1.86
CA LEU A 50 1.36 0.05 2.96
C LEU A 50 0.86 -0.96 3.97
N HIS A 51 0.77 -0.58 5.23
CA HIS A 51 -0.15 -1.25 6.15
C HIS A 51 -1.58 -0.99 5.67
N ARG A 52 -2.41 -2.03 5.66
CA ARG A 52 -3.84 -1.86 5.41
C ARG A 52 -4.38 -0.90 6.47
N PRO A 53 -5.02 0.21 6.09
CA PRO A 53 -5.60 1.12 7.08
C PRO A 53 -6.62 0.35 7.92
N THR A 54 -6.39 0.33 9.24
CA THR A 54 -7.29 -0.22 10.24
C THR A 54 -8.01 0.95 10.90
N GLY A 55 -9.26 1.19 10.52
CA GLY A 55 -10.04 2.35 10.96
C GLY A 55 -11.35 2.50 10.18
N PRO A 56 -12.27 3.37 10.65
CA PRO A 56 -13.49 3.66 9.92
C PRO A 56 -13.13 4.19 8.53
N VAL A 57 -13.71 3.55 7.52
CA VAL A 57 -13.61 3.96 6.12
C VAL A 57 -14.22 5.36 6.01
N GLN A 58 -13.38 6.38 5.80
CA GLN A 58 -13.88 7.73 5.49
C GLN A 58 -14.29 7.73 4.02
N LEU A 59 -15.59 7.54 3.81
CA LEU A 59 -16.20 7.66 2.50
C LEU A 59 -16.11 9.12 2.06
N PRO A 60 -15.72 9.40 0.80
CA PRO A 60 -15.86 10.73 0.23
C PRO A 60 -17.32 11.22 0.36
N PRO A 61 -17.56 12.53 0.49
CA PRO A 61 -18.93 13.08 0.48
C PRO A 61 -19.71 12.56 -0.73
N GLY A 62 -20.89 11.98 -0.49
CA GLY A 62 -21.76 11.43 -1.54
C GLY A 62 -21.51 9.96 -1.90
N VAL A 63 -20.53 9.28 -1.29
CA VAL A 63 -20.36 7.82 -1.46
C VAL A 63 -21.16 7.08 -0.39
N THR A 64 -22.17 6.32 -0.82
CA THR A 64 -22.90 5.37 0.04
C THR A 64 -22.41 3.97 -0.27
N VAL A 65 -21.71 3.32 0.66
CA VAL A 65 -21.55 1.87 0.60
C VAL A 65 -22.85 1.24 1.07
N ALA A 66 -23.44 0.37 0.24
CA ALA A 66 -24.49 -0.52 0.69
C ALA A 66 -23.98 -1.22 1.95
N ALA A 67 -24.71 -1.09 3.07
CA ALA A 67 -24.32 -1.59 4.38
C ALA A 67 -24.33 -3.13 4.38
N GLY A 68 -23.34 -3.74 3.74
CA GLY A 68 -22.89 -5.08 4.02
C GLY A 68 -21.94 -5.04 5.22
N PRO A 69 -21.78 -6.14 5.96
CA PRO A 69 -20.79 -6.22 7.02
C PRO A 69 -19.42 -5.84 6.45
N VAL A 70 -18.85 -4.73 6.93
CA VAL A 70 -17.44 -4.40 6.67
C VAL A 70 -16.66 -5.57 7.26
N PRO A 71 -16.04 -6.44 6.45
CA PRO A 71 -15.36 -7.60 6.98
C PRO A 71 -14.30 -7.10 7.97
N PRO A 72 -14.14 -7.75 9.15
CA PRO A 72 -13.16 -7.33 10.13
C PRO A 72 -11.81 -7.12 9.43
N GLN A 73 -11.32 -5.89 9.47
CA GLN A 73 -10.14 -5.45 8.75
C GLN A 73 -8.92 -6.17 9.35
N ARG A 74 -8.62 -7.37 8.85
CA ARG A 74 -7.44 -8.14 9.29
C ARG A 74 -6.18 -7.32 8.99
N ALA A 75 -5.26 -7.29 9.95
CA ALA A 75 -3.92 -6.74 9.74
C ALA A 75 -3.31 -7.35 8.46
N GLY A 76 -2.80 -6.50 7.58
CA GLY A 76 -2.31 -6.93 6.27
C GLY A 76 -1.54 -5.83 5.55
N ARG A 77 -0.91 -6.19 4.43
CA ARG A 77 -0.16 -5.25 3.57
C ARG A 77 -0.91 -5.04 2.26
N LEU A 78 -0.84 -3.83 1.72
CA LEU A 78 -1.37 -3.49 0.41
C LEU A 78 -0.22 -3.03 -0.49
N VAL A 79 -0.29 -3.34 -1.79
CA VAL A 79 0.58 -2.76 -2.82
C VAL A 79 -0.28 -1.87 -3.68
N LYS A 80 0.06 -0.57 -3.75
CA LYS A 80 -0.72 0.45 -4.47
C LYS A 80 0.19 1.49 -5.10
N ARG A 81 -0.32 2.22 -6.08
CA ARG A 81 0.34 3.36 -6.69
C ARG A 81 -0.15 4.66 -6.06
N ILE A 82 0.76 5.57 -5.76
CA ILE A 82 0.40 6.93 -5.33
C ILE A 82 -0.21 7.66 -6.53
N ALA A 83 -1.46 8.07 -6.40
CA ALA A 83 -2.17 8.84 -7.42
C ALA A 83 -2.12 10.34 -7.16
N ALA A 84 -2.19 10.75 -5.89
CA ALA A 84 -2.10 12.14 -5.47
C ALA A 84 -1.66 12.24 -4.01
N PHE A 85 -1.29 13.44 -3.58
CA PHE A 85 -1.12 13.80 -2.17
C PHE A 85 -2.26 14.73 -1.74
N GLU A 86 -2.71 14.58 -0.50
CA GLU A 86 -3.64 15.49 0.15
C GLU A 86 -2.94 16.15 1.34
N GLY A 87 -2.42 17.35 1.12
CA GLY A 87 -1.48 17.98 2.05
C GLY A 87 -0.17 17.19 2.19
N ASP A 88 0.50 17.37 3.32
CA ASP A 88 1.84 16.80 3.56
C ASP A 88 1.80 15.38 4.15
N ASP A 89 0.69 15.02 4.81
CA ASP A 89 0.62 13.82 5.65
C ASP A 89 -0.31 12.73 5.11
N ALA A 90 -1.04 12.96 4.01
CA ALA A 90 -1.95 11.99 3.42
C ALA A 90 -1.73 11.82 1.92
N MET A 91 -2.05 10.63 1.42
CA MET A 91 -1.93 10.30 0.00
C MET A 91 -3.13 9.49 -0.49
N VAL A 92 -3.54 9.74 -1.73
CA VAL A 92 -4.49 8.92 -2.47
C VAL A 92 -3.73 7.80 -3.15
N VAL A 93 -4.11 6.55 -2.90
CA VAL A 93 -3.45 5.37 -3.46
C VAL A 93 -4.43 4.52 -4.24
N LEU A 94 -4.05 4.13 -5.45
CA LEU A 94 -4.90 3.39 -6.38
C LEU A 94 -4.23 2.09 -6.82
N GLY A 95 -5.05 1.09 -7.11
CA GLY A 95 -4.63 -0.03 -7.94
C GLY A 95 -4.68 0.35 -9.42
N ASP A 96 -3.83 -0.28 -10.23
CA ASP A 96 -3.87 -0.14 -11.70
C ASP A 96 -5.10 -0.89 -12.30
N SER A 97 -5.77 -1.74 -11.51
CA SER A 97 -7.08 -2.33 -11.81
C SER A 97 -8.12 -1.99 -10.72
N PRO A 98 -9.43 -2.20 -10.97
CA PRO A 98 -10.45 -2.10 -9.94
C PRO A 98 -10.14 -3.00 -8.73
N GLY A 99 -10.35 -2.50 -7.51
CA GLY A 99 -10.09 -3.25 -6.29
C GLY A 99 -10.14 -2.40 -5.02
N TYR A 100 -9.65 -2.96 -3.91
CA TYR A 100 -9.62 -2.28 -2.62
C TYR A 100 -8.52 -1.21 -2.58
N ASP A 101 -8.88 0.07 -2.68
CA ASP A 101 -7.98 1.23 -2.67
C ASP A 101 -8.69 2.53 -2.23
N SER A 102 -8.04 3.69 -2.39
CA SER A 102 -8.55 4.99 -1.90
C SER A 102 -9.90 5.41 -2.49
N ARG A 103 -10.38 4.78 -3.58
CA ARG A 103 -11.76 4.98 -4.06
C ARG A 103 -12.80 4.51 -3.05
N LEU A 104 -12.45 3.50 -2.24
CA LEU A 104 -13.33 2.92 -1.23
C LEU A 104 -13.09 3.52 0.15
N PHE A 105 -11.84 3.81 0.51
CA PHE A 105 -11.46 4.21 1.87
C PHE A 105 -10.85 5.60 2.02
N GLY A 106 -10.80 6.37 0.93
CA GLY A 106 -10.23 7.71 0.93
C GLY A 106 -8.69 7.72 1.00
N PRO A 107 -8.11 8.91 1.24
CA PRO A 107 -6.67 9.07 1.43
C PRO A 107 -6.17 8.30 2.65
N VAL A 108 -4.91 7.87 2.60
CA VAL A 108 -4.24 7.18 3.71
C VAL A 108 -3.08 8.01 4.24
N PRO A 109 -2.79 7.96 5.55
CA PRO A 109 -1.64 8.64 6.10
C PRO A 109 -0.33 8.15 5.48
N VAL A 110 0.61 9.06 5.23
CA VAL A 110 1.98 8.77 4.75
C VAL A 110 2.67 7.77 5.70
N SER A 111 2.38 7.85 6.99
CA SER A 111 2.88 6.95 8.05
C SER A 111 2.48 5.48 7.88
N THR A 112 1.47 5.17 7.06
CA THR A 112 1.12 3.77 6.75
C THR A 112 2.15 3.10 5.84
N THR A 113 3.04 3.87 5.21
CA THR A 113 4.04 3.38 4.25
C THR A 113 5.10 2.49 4.90
N ILE A 114 5.19 1.25 4.41
CA ILE A 114 6.26 0.30 4.77
C ILE A 114 7.48 0.53 3.90
N GLY A 115 7.29 0.77 2.60
CA GLY A 115 8.38 0.94 1.66
C GLY A 115 7.92 1.20 0.23
N ILE A 116 8.89 1.54 -0.61
CA ILE A 116 8.71 1.91 -2.01
C ILE A 116 9.27 0.79 -2.88
N VAL A 117 8.47 0.30 -3.81
CA VAL A 117 8.90 -0.70 -4.80
C VAL A 117 9.93 -0.04 -5.72
N ARG A 118 11.09 -0.67 -5.87
CA ARG A 118 12.14 -0.19 -6.77
C ARG A 118 12.24 -0.99 -8.06
N ARG A 119 11.93 -2.28 -8.01
CA ARG A 119 11.78 -3.13 -9.18
C ARG A 119 10.98 -4.38 -8.88
N ARG A 120 10.35 -4.93 -9.93
CA ARG A 120 9.98 -6.33 -10.01
C ARG A 120 11.23 -7.16 -10.34
N LEU A 121 11.35 -8.34 -9.72
CA LEU A 121 12.40 -9.32 -9.97
C LEU A 121 11.92 -10.41 -10.93
#